data_AF-A0A7V0SDY2-F1
#
_entry.id   AF-A0A7V0SDY2-F1
#
_cell.length_a   1.000
_cell.length_b   1.000
_cell.length_c   1.000
_cell.angle_alpha   90.00
_cell.angle_beta   90.00
_cell.angle_gamma   90.00
#
_symmetry.space_group_name_H-M   'P 1'
#
loop_
_entity.id
_entity.type
_entity.pdbx_description
1 polymer ?
#
loop_
_entity_poly.entity_id
_entity_poly.type
_entity_poly.pdbx_seq_one_letter_code
_entity_poly.pdbx_strand_id
1 'polypeptide(L)'
;MPYLPSFGGYIRYIVGIIVTVIAGYYTIKQLAAYNERKKSEMEKSSEERALEVKHEAALKAYASNVCPSCDHHYLIGVVEKDRLPNYCLHCGLKLFEKCGACGEVNFAHFPYCWNCGGVIKG
;
A
#
# COMPACT_ATOMS: atom_id res chain seq x y z
N MET A 1 -21.72 65.33 -0.97
CA MET A 1 -22.69 64.49 -1.72
C MET A 1 -22.37 63.03 -1.47
N PRO A 2 -23.28 62.21 -0.93
CA PRO A 2 -23.05 60.79 -0.75
C PRO A 2 -23.27 60.04 -2.08
N TYR A 3 -22.30 59.21 -2.48
CA TYR A 3 -22.30 58.50 -3.76
C TYR A 3 -23.38 57.40 -3.78
N LEU A 4 -24.10 57.30 -4.90
CA LEU A 4 -24.90 56.14 -5.25
C LEU A 4 -23.95 54.93 -5.34
N PRO A 5 -24.08 53.88 -4.53
CA PRO A 5 -23.22 52.72 -4.64
C PRO A 5 -23.51 52.11 -6.01
N SER A 6 -22.47 51.94 -6.84
CA SER A 6 -22.60 51.51 -8.22
C SER A 6 -23.34 50.15 -8.29
N PHE A 7 -24.61 50.17 -8.69
CA PHE A 7 -25.43 48.98 -8.91
C PHE A 7 -24.76 47.94 -9.83
N GLY A 8 -23.88 48.38 -10.73
CA GLY A 8 -23.13 47.49 -11.64
C GLY A 8 -22.09 46.58 -10.95
N GLY A 9 -21.61 46.92 -9.75
CA GLY A 9 -20.67 46.08 -9.00
C GLY A 9 -21.37 44.85 -8.42
N TYR A 10 -22.49 45.06 -7.73
CA TYR A 10 -23.27 44.00 -7.11
C TYR A 10 -23.76 42.96 -8.11
N ILE A 11 -24.24 43.41 -9.29
CA ILE A 11 -24.68 42.49 -10.35
C ILE A 11 -23.53 41.60 -10.81
N ARG A 12 -22.32 42.15 -10.98
CA ARG A 12 -21.13 41.36 -11.37
C ARG A 12 -20.78 40.30 -10.33
N TYR A 13 -20.80 40.65 -9.04
CA TYR A 13 -20.52 39.69 -7.98
C TYR A 13 -21.58 38.60 -7.90
N ILE A 14 -22.87 38.94 -7.99
CA ILE A 14 -23.97 37.96 -7.96
C ILE A 14 -23.83 36.98 -9.13
N VAL A 15 -23.60 37.48 -10.34
CA VAL A 15 -23.40 36.63 -11.54
C VAL A 15 -22.16 35.75 -11.37
N GLY A 16 -21.05 36.28 -10.88
CA GLY A 16 -19.83 35.51 -10.62
C GLY A 16 -20.04 34.39 -9.60
N ILE A 17 -20.77 34.66 -8.52
CA ILE A 17 -21.12 33.66 -7.50
C ILE A 17 -21.98 32.55 -8.12
N ILE A 18 -23.01 32.91 -8.87
CA ILE A 18 -23.91 31.94 -9.52
C ILE A 18 -23.11 31.04 -10.47
N VAL A 19 -22.28 31.62 -11.34
CA VAL A 19 -21.45 30.86 -12.29
C VAL A 19 -20.49 29.92 -11.56
N THR A 20 -19.84 30.39 -10.49
CA THR A 20 -18.88 29.59 -9.72
C THR A 20 -19.56 28.42 -9.03
N VAL A 21 -20.74 28.63 -8.42
CA VAL A 21 -21.50 27.58 -7.75
C VAL A 21 -21.96 26.51 -8.76
N ILE A 22 -22.47 26.94 -9.92
CA ILE A 22 -22.91 26.03 -10.98
C ILE A 22 -21.72 25.21 -11.50
N ALA A 23 -20.61 25.86 -11.85
CA ALA A 23 -19.41 25.19 -12.35
C ALA A 23 -18.83 24.21 -11.32
N GLY A 24 -18.77 24.61 -10.04
CA GLY A 24 -18.30 23.76 -8.95
C GLY A 24 -19.17 22.51 -8.78
N TYR A 25 -20.50 22.67 -8.77
CA TYR A 25 -21.44 21.55 -8.65
C TYR A 25 -21.26 20.51 -9.75
N TYR A 26 -21.18 20.94 -11.01
CA TYR A 26 -20.99 20.03 -12.13
C TYR A 26 -19.61 19.35 -12.10
N THR A 27 -18.57 20.07 -11.71
CA THR A 27 -17.21 19.52 -11.61
C THR A 27 -17.14 18.41 -10.57
N ILE A 28 -17.68 18.64 -9.36
CA ILE A 28 -17.68 17.65 -8.28
C ILE A 28 -18.49 16.41 -8.68
N LYS A 29 -19.66 16.59 -9.32
CA LYS A 29 -20.51 15.48 -9.75
C LYS A 29 -19.81 14.57 -10.76
N GLN A 30 -19.12 15.16 -11.74
CA GLN A 30 -18.37 14.39 -12.75
C GLN A 30 -17.17 13.66 -12.14
N LEU A 31 -16.46 14.32 -11.21
CA LEU A 31 -15.34 13.71 -10.50
C LEU A 31 -15.79 12.54 -9.62
N ALA A 32 -16.94 12.66 -8.94
CA ALA A 32 -17.51 11.58 -8.14
C ALA A 32 -17.84 10.36 -9.01
N ALA A 33 -18.54 10.55 -10.14
CA ALA A 33 -18.86 9.47 -11.07
C ALA A 33 -17.61 8.86 -11.74
N TYR A 34 -16.57 9.65 -11.94
CA TYR A 34 -15.28 9.15 -12.44
C TYR A 34 -14.54 8.31 -11.38
N ASN A 35 -14.51 8.79 -10.13
CA ASN A 35 -13.89 8.07 -9.02
C ASN A 35 -14.57 6.72 -8.76
N GLU A 36 -15.90 6.65 -8.83
CA GLU A 36 -16.65 5.40 -8.65
C GLU A 36 -16.29 4.36 -9.72
N ARG A 37 -16.22 4.77 -10.98
CA ARG A 37 -15.77 3.90 -12.09
C ARG A 37 -14.33 3.42 -11.88
N LYS A 38 -13.40 4.33 -11.59
CA LYS A 38 -12.02 3.97 -11.29
C LYS A 38 -11.90 3.06 -10.07
N LYS A 39 -12.71 3.25 -9.03
CA LYS A 39 -12.68 2.43 -7.83
C LYS A 39 -13.03 0.98 -8.14
N SER A 40 -14.05 0.74 -8.96
CA SER A 40 -14.42 -0.61 -9.40
C SER A 40 -13.36 -1.30 -10.28
N GLU A 41 -12.57 -0.54 -11.03
CA GLU A 41 -11.43 -1.07 -11.80
C GLU A 41 -10.23 -1.35 -10.89
N MET A 42 -9.97 -0.48 -9.91
CA MET A 42 -8.87 -0.62 -8.95
C MET A 42 -9.11 -1.78 -7.98
N GLU A 43 -10.34 -2.03 -7.52
CA GLU A 43 -10.65 -3.15 -6.62
C GLU A 43 -10.29 -4.50 -7.26
N LYS A 44 -10.64 -4.71 -8.55
CA LYS A 44 -10.30 -5.93 -9.28
C LYS A 44 -8.80 -6.09 -9.55
N SER A 45 -8.09 -5.00 -9.81
CA SER A 45 -6.63 -5.05 -9.99
C SER A 45 -5.86 -5.14 -8.66
N SER A 46 -6.48 -4.75 -7.53
CA SER A 46 -5.79 -4.60 -6.26
C SER A 46 -5.38 -5.93 -5.62
N GLU A 47 -6.18 -7.00 -5.78
CA GLU A 47 -5.87 -8.29 -5.16
C GLU A 47 -4.65 -8.97 -5.79
N GLU A 48 -4.61 -9.05 -7.13
CA GLU A 48 -3.48 -9.61 -7.87
C GLU A 48 -2.21 -8.76 -7.65
N ARG A 49 -2.34 -7.44 -7.72
CA ARG A 49 -1.22 -6.52 -7.49
C ARG A 49 -0.75 -6.54 -6.05
N ALA A 50 -1.64 -6.71 -5.07
CA ALA A 50 -1.26 -6.83 -3.66
C ALA A 50 -0.48 -8.12 -3.39
N LEU A 51 -0.80 -9.21 -4.08
CA LEU A 51 -0.05 -10.46 -3.97
C LEU A 51 1.38 -10.31 -4.54
N GLU A 52 1.50 -9.69 -5.72
CA GLU A 52 2.78 -9.41 -6.36
C GLU A 52 3.64 -8.45 -5.52
N VAL A 53 3.07 -7.35 -5.03
CA VAL A 53 3.77 -6.39 -4.15
C VAL A 53 4.22 -7.05 -2.85
N LYS A 54 3.43 -7.95 -2.26
CA LYS A 54 3.83 -8.72 -1.07
C LYS A 54 5.01 -9.64 -1.36
N HIS A 55 5.00 -10.30 -2.52
CA HIS A 55 6.09 -11.18 -2.94
C HIS A 55 7.40 -10.39 -3.19
N GLU A 56 7.33 -9.29 -3.92
CA GLU A 56 8.48 -8.41 -4.16
C GLU A 56 9.04 -7.82 -2.86
N ALA A 57 8.16 -7.39 -1.95
CA ALA A 57 8.56 -6.87 -0.64
C ALA A 57 9.26 -7.95 0.20
N ALA A 58 8.74 -9.18 0.21
CA ALA A 58 9.38 -10.31 0.89
C ALA A 58 10.74 -10.65 0.29
N LEU A 59 10.87 -10.63 -1.04
CA LEU A 59 12.13 -10.93 -1.73
C LEU A 59 13.19 -9.86 -1.44
N LYS A 60 12.79 -8.59 -1.44
CA LYS A 60 13.66 -7.47 -1.07
C LYS A 60 14.12 -7.58 0.37
N ALA A 61 13.21 -7.86 1.30
CA ALA A 61 13.52 -8.01 2.72
C ALA A 61 14.49 -9.19 2.97
N TYR A 62 14.28 -10.31 2.28
CA TYR A 62 15.19 -11.45 2.31
C TYR A 62 16.58 -11.08 1.76
N ALA A 63 16.66 -10.43 0.59
CA ALA A 63 17.92 -10.05 -0.05
C ALA A 63 18.74 -9.05 0.81
N SER A 64 18.08 -8.12 1.50
CA SER A 64 18.76 -7.16 2.39
C SER A 64 18.93 -7.66 3.83
N ASN A 65 18.51 -8.89 4.14
CA ASN A 65 18.55 -9.45 5.49
C ASN A 65 17.86 -8.57 6.56
N VAL A 66 16.70 -8.01 6.21
CA VAL A 66 15.90 -7.15 7.10
C VAL A 66 14.54 -7.76 7.37
N CYS A 67 13.97 -7.45 8.52
CA CYS A 67 12.60 -7.82 8.85
C CYS A 67 11.60 -6.95 8.05
N PRO A 68 10.63 -7.53 7.32
CA PRO A 68 9.68 -6.76 6.51
C PRO A 68 8.68 -5.93 7.30
N SER A 69 8.63 -6.06 8.63
CA SER A 69 7.76 -5.25 9.48
C SER A 69 8.47 -4.11 10.20
N CYS A 70 9.70 -4.31 10.68
CA CYS A 70 10.42 -3.32 11.48
C CYS A 70 11.70 -2.80 10.84
N ASP A 71 12.02 -3.25 9.62
CA ASP A 71 13.19 -2.89 8.83
C ASP A 71 14.55 -3.06 9.53
N HIS A 72 14.57 -3.75 10.68
CA HIS A 72 15.81 -4.10 11.38
C HIS A 72 16.45 -5.35 10.82
N HIS A 73 17.78 -5.37 10.78
CA HIS A 73 18.54 -6.56 10.45
C HIS A 73 18.31 -7.66 11.48
N TYR A 74 17.89 -8.83 11.02
CA TYR A 74 17.69 -10.00 11.90
C TYR A 74 18.98 -10.82 12.07
N LEU A 75 20.03 -10.52 11.28
CA LEU A 75 21.36 -11.10 11.46
C LEU A 75 22.13 -10.28 12.49
N ILE A 76 22.19 -10.79 13.72
CA ILE A 76 23.06 -10.25 14.77
C ILE A 76 24.44 -10.88 14.57
N GLY A 77 25.49 -10.08 14.44
CA GLY A 77 26.84 -10.48 13.98
C GLY A 77 27.60 -11.56 14.77
N VAL A 78 26.94 -12.26 15.70
CA VAL A 78 27.47 -13.38 16.49
C VAL A 78 26.84 -14.72 16.08
N VAL A 79 25.80 -14.70 15.24
CA VAL A 79 25.18 -15.94 14.79
C VAL A 79 25.94 -16.42 13.57
N GLU A 80 26.70 -17.50 13.76
CA GLU A 80 27.18 -18.36 12.68
C GLU A 80 26.09 -18.46 11.60
N LYS A 81 26.51 -18.37 10.33
CA LYS A 81 25.62 -18.49 9.17
C LYS A 81 24.70 -19.74 9.21
N ASP A 82 25.02 -20.69 10.08
CA ASP A 82 24.32 -21.97 10.29
C ASP A 82 23.05 -21.89 11.16
N ARG A 83 22.75 -20.76 11.84
CA ARG A 83 21.50 -20.63 12.61
C ARG A 83 20.72 -19.37 12.26
N LEU A 84 19.72 -19.50 11.39
CA LEU A 84 18.77 -18.42 11.14
C LEU A 84 17.74 -18.33 12.30
N PRO A 85 17.40 -17.13 12.79
CA PRO A 85 16.44 -16.97 13.87
C PRO A 85 15.00 -17.14 13.37
N ASN A 86 14.20 -17.99 14.03
CA ASN A 86 12.80 -18.18 13.63
C ASN A 86 11.94 -16.92 13.83
N TYR A 87 12.30 -16.04 14.76
CA TYR A 87 11.56 -14.83 15.11
C TYR A 87 12.46 -13.60 15.13
N CYS A 88 11.91 -12.44 14.77
CA CYS A 88 12.58 -11.16 14.92
C CYS A 88 12.66 -10.76 16.41
N LEU A 89 13.84 -10.36 16.89
CA LEU A 89 14.04 -9.93 18.28
C LEU A 89 13.38 -8.58 18.60
N HIS A 90 13.14 -7.74 17.58
CA HIS A 90 12.57 -6.40 17.76
C HIS A 90 11.04 -6.40 17.76
N CYS A 91 10.40 -7.12 16.82
CA CYS A 91 8.95 -7.10 16.65
C CYS A 91 8.24 -8.44 16.90
N GLY A 92 8.99 -9.53 17.11
CA GLY A 92 8.41 -10.86 17.32
C GLY A 92 7.79 -11.50 16.07
N LEU A 93 7.95 -10.90 14.89
CA LEU A 93 7.47 -11.48 13.63
C LEU A 93 8.19 -12.80 13.32
N LYS A 94 7.45 -13.84 12.92
CA LYS A 94 8.05 -15.10 12.44
C LYS A 94 8.73 -14.84 11.09
N LEU A 95 10.05 -15.06 11.03
CA LEU A 95 10.86 -14.81 9.83
C LEU A 95 11.09 -16.11 9.05
N PHE A 96 11.44 -17.19 9.75
CA PHE A 96 11.80 -18.46 9.15
C PHE A 96 10.96 -19.61 9.70
N GLU A 97 10.59 -20.52 8.81
CA GLU A 97 9.81 -21.70 9.12
C GLU A 97 10.26 -22.89 8.29
N LYS A 98 10.11 -24.10 8.83
CA LYS A 98 10.39 -25.33 8.11
C LYS A 98 9.22 -25.67 7.20
N CYS A 99 9.51 -26.01 5.96
CA CYS A 99 8.50 -26.49 5.03
C CYS A 99 7.92 -27.82 5.55
N GLY A 100 6.60 -27.93 5.68
CA GLY A 100 5.94 -29.18 6.10
C GLY A 100 6.12 -30.35 5.12
N ALA A 101 6.46 -30.08 3.85
CA ALA A 101 6.64 -31.10 2.83
C ALA A 101 8.07 -31.66 2.76
N CYS A 102 9.10 -30.81 2.91
CA CYS A 102 10.51 -31.21 2.74
C CYS A 102 11.42 -30.94 3.95
N GLY A 103 10.92 -30.24 4.98
CA GLY A 103 11.69 -29.92 6.20
C GLY A 103 12.69 -28.77 6.05
N GLU A 104 12.88 -28.22 4.84
CA GLU A 104 13.84 -27.15 4.56
C GLU A 104 13.41 -25.81 5.19
N VAL A 105 14.38 -25.04 5.68
CA VAL A 105 14.11 -23.73 6.28
C VAL A 105 13.85 -22.72 5.17
N ASN A 106 12.70 -22.08 5.23
CA ASN A 106 12.25 -21.08 4.27
C ASN A 106 11.85 -19.79 4.98
N PHE A 107 11.82 -18.70 4.22
CA PHE A 107 11.25 -17.46 4.69
C PHE A 107 9.72 -17.60 4.79
N ALA A 108 9.15 -17.30 5.96
CA ALA A 108 7.74 -17.53 6.26
C ALA A 108 6.78 -16.69 5.39
N HIS A 109 7.27 -15.62 4.76
CA HIS A 109 6.46 -14.74 3.91
C HIS A 109 6.52 -15.09 2.42
N PHE A 110 7.28 -16.12 2.03
CA PHE A 110 7.21 -16.62 0.66
C PHE A 110 5.98 -17.53 0.47
N PRO A 111 5.28 -17.44 -0.67
CA PRO A 111 4.11 -18.28 -0.94
C PRO A 111 4.47 -19.75 -1.15
N TYR A 112 5.68 -20.02 -1.67
CA TYR A 112 6.13 -21.35 -2.04
C TYR A 112 7.55 -21.63 -1.53
N CYS A 113 7.82 -22.90 -1.25
CA CYS A 113 9.14 -23.39 -0.87
C CYS A 113 10.10 -23.35 -2.07
N TRP A 114 11.29 -22.79 -1.86
CA TRP A 114 12.36 -22.73 -2.87
C TRP A 114 12.88 -24.11 -3.32
N ASN A 115 12.77 -25.13 -2.47
CA ASN A 115 13.29 -26.47 -2.74
C ASN A 115 12.23 -27.37 -3.41
N CYS A 116 11.04 -27.49 -2.82
CA CYS A 116 10.01 -28.45 -3.27
C CYS A 116 8.78 -27.81 -3.94
N GLY A 117 8.66 -26.48 -3.98
CA GLY A 117 7.49 -25.79 -4.52
C GLY A 117 6.20 -25.94 -3.69
N GLY A 118 6.26 -26.61 -2.53
CA GLY A 118 5.12 -26.74 -1.62
C GLY A 118 4.68 -25.37 -1.05
N VAL A 119 3.38 -25.21 -0.82
CA VAL A 119 2.83 -23.98 -0.23
C VAL A 119 3.32 -23.82 1.21
N ILE A 120 3.94 -22.69 1.53
CA ILE A 120 4.32 -22.34 2.90
C ILE A 120 3.13 -21.58 3.49
N LYS A 121 2.51 -22.15 4.53
CA LYS A 121 1.46 -21.44 5.29
C LYS A 121 2.16 -20.61 6.37
N GLY A 122 2.37 -19.33 6.10
CA GLY A 122 2.84 -18.35 7.08
C GLY A 122 1.83 -18.11 8.20
#